data_AF-A0A2V9D836-F1
#
_entry.id   AF-A0A2V9D836-F1
#
_cell.length_a   1.000
_cell.length_b   1.000
_cell.length_c   1.000
_cell.angle_alpha   90.00
_cell.angle_beta   90.00
_cell.angle_gamma   90.00
#
_symmetry.space_group_name_H-M   'P 1'
#
loop_
_entity.id
_entity.type
_entity.pdbx_description
1 polymer ?
#
loop_
_entity_poly.entity_id
_entity_poly.type
_entity_poly.pdbx_seq_one_letter_code
_entity_poly.pdbx_strand_id
1 'polypeptide(L)'
;MDRRNFIKVGGALASGLGLGRLLPAQQTPQMPLMQSPAQNRNSGAPQTPADFTLKIAPVLVELAPYRSLSTIGYNGSSPGPLIRVREGKPITIDVVNDTDVPELVHWHGQLIPSEVDGAEEEGTPMIPPHGRYRYQFTPGPAGSRWYHTHTMALSDLHRGTYTGQYGFFYIDSGKDPGKYDQEH
;
A
#
# COMPACT_ATOMS: atom_id res chain seq x y z
N MET A 1 38.82 -22.93 -14.45
CA MET A 1 38.10 -24.20 -14.22
C MET A 1 37.24 -24.45 -15.44
N ASP A 2 37.58 -25.52 -16.16
CA ASP A 2 37.14 -25.78 -17.53
C ASP A 2 35.74 -26.37 -17.64
N ARG A 3 35.10 -25.98 -18.74
CA ARG A 3 33.68 -26.14 -19.08
C ARG A 3 33.62 -27.02 -20.32
N ARG A 4 33.68 -28.34 -20.15
CA ARG A 4 33.41 -29.35 -21.19
C ARG A 4 33.38 -30.76 -20.59
N ASN A 5 32.41 -31.54 -21.09
CA ASN A 5 32.26 -33.00 -21.00
C ASN A 5 31.60 -33.57 -19.74
N PHE A 6 30.30 -33.88 -19.85
CA PHE A 6 29.90 -35.26 -19.61
C PHE A 6 28.75 -35.70 -20.54
N ILE A 7 28.88 -36.94 -21.00
CA ILE A 7 28.40 -37.51 -22.26
C ILE A 7 26.96 -38.04 -22.18
N LYS A 8 26.27 -37.96 -23.33
CA LYS A 8 25.05 -38.70 -23.72
C LYS A 8 25.36 -40.17 -24.06
N VAL A 9 24.53 -41.13 -23.64
CA VAL A 9 24.20 -42.43 -24.33
C VAL A 9 22.93 -42.97 -23.64
N GLY A 10 21.89 -43.58 -24.21
CA GLY A 10 21.47 -44.07 -25.53
C GLY A 10 20.02 -44.58 -25.32
N GLY A 11 19.07 -44.53 -26.26
CA GLY A 11 19.06 -45.22 -27.55
C GLY A 11 18.30 -46.56 -27.44
N ALA A 12 16.98 -46.55 -27.66
CA ALA A 12 16.22 -47.75 -28.07
C ALA A 12 15.00 -47.33 -28.92
N LEU A 13 15.05 -47.69 -30.21
CA LEU A 13 13.99 -47.59 -31.21
C LEU A 13 13.03 -48.77 -31.03
N ALA A 14 11.73 -48.49 -30.93
CA ALA A 14 10.68 -49.48 -31.15
C ALA A 14 9.74 -48.98 -32.23
N SER A 15 9.83 -49.60 -33.40
CA SER A 15 8.97 -49.38 -34.56
C SER A 15 7.60 -49.98 -34.29
N GLY A 16 6.56 -49.14 -34.22
CA GLY A 16 5.17 -49.57 -34.10
C GLY A 16 4.29 -48.83 -35.10
N LEU A 17 3.92 -49.49 -36.19
CA LEU A 17 2.85 -49.08 -37.10
C LEU A 17 1.51 -49.30 -36.41
N GLY A 18 0.66 -48.27 -36.32
CA GLY A 18 -0.65 -48.40 -35.69
C GLY A 18 -1.53 -47.15 -35.82
N LEU A 19 -2.24 -47.08 -36.94
CA LEU A 19 -3.60 -46.53 -37.14
C LEU A 19 -4.09 -45.41 -36.21
N GLY A 20 -4.14 -44.20 -36.77
CA GLY A 20 -5.25 -43.24 -36.70
C GLY A 20 -6.04 -43.10 -35.41
N ARG A 21 -5.84 -41.96 -34.73
CA ARG A 21 -6.91 -41.17 -34.12
C ARG A 21 -6.45 -39.73 -33.98
N LEU A 22 -7.11 -38.83 -34.71
CA LEU A 22 -6.97 -37.38 -34.55
C LEU A 22 -7.43 -37.02 -33.14
N LEU A 23 -6.48 -36.64 -32.28
CA LEU A 23 -6.78 -35.99 -31.01
C LEU A 23 -7.09 -34.52 -31.33
N PRO A 24 -8.22 -33.96 -30.88
CA PRO A 24 -8.43 -32.53 -31.00
C PRO A 24 -7.43 -31.83 -30.07
N ALA A 25 -6.70 -30.87 -30.61
CA ALA A 25 -5.90 -29.95 -29.81
C ALA A 25 -6.83 -29.26 -28.80
N GLN A 26 -6.64 -29.52 -27.52
CA GLN A 26 -7.30 -28.77 -26.46
C GLN A 26 -6.77 -27.33 -26.53
N GLN A 27 -7.59 -26.45 -27.10
CA GLN A 27 -7.42 -25.01 -26.98
C GLN A 27 -7.44 -24.68 -25.49
N THR A 28 -6.32 -24.18 -24.98
CA THR A 28 -6.33 -23.47 -23.70
C THR A 28 -7.25 -22.26 -23.87
N PRO A 29 -8.29 -22.09 -23.02
CA PRO A 29 -9.07 -20.87 -23.05
C PRO A 29 -8.15 -19.73 -22.63
N GLN A 30 -7.79 -18.89 -23.60
CA GLN A 30 -7.22 -17.58 -23.33
C GLN A 30 -8.30 -16.78 -22.61
N MET A 31 -8.15 -16.62 -21.29
CA MET A 31 -8.93 -15.66 -20.53
C MET A 31 -8.73 -14.29 -21.20
N PRO A 32 -9.80 -13.55 -21.56
CA PRO A 32 -9.63 -12.21 -22.07
C PRO A 32 -8.94 -11.40 -20.99
N LEU A 33 -7.78 -10.83 -21.31
CA LEU A 33 -7.14 -9.81 -20.48
C LEU A 33 -8.18 -8.69 -20.34
N MET A 34 -8.87 -8.65 -19.22
CA MET A 34 -9.78 -7.56 -18.88
C MET A 34 -8.89 -6.33 -18.76
N GLN A 35 -8.84 -5.54 -19.82
CA GLN A 35 -8.14 -4.28 -19.84
C GLN A 35 -8.83 -3.42 -18.78
N SER A 36 -8.22 -3.31 -17.61
CA SER A 36 -8.62 -2.32 -16.61
C SER A 36 -8.66 -0.98 -17.32
N PRO A 37 -9.80 -0.28 -17.39
CA PRO A 37 -9.79 1.05 -17.94
C PRO A 37 -8.96 1.90 -16.98
N ALA A 38 -7.79 2.32 -17.44
CA ALA A 38 -7.01 3.38 -16.85
C ALA A 38 -7.90 4.64 -16.85
N GLN A 39 -8.73 4.80 -15.84
CA GLN A 39 -9.45 6.04 -15.59
C GLN A 39 -8.65 6.85 -14.58
N ASN A 40 -7.54 7.38 -15.10
CA ASN A 40 -6.97 8.61 -14.60
C ASN A 40 -7.98 9.75 -14.89
N ARG A 41 -9.01 9.86 -14.04
CA ARG A 41 -9.91 11.02 -14.03
C ARG A 41 -9.46 11.99 -12.96
N ASN A 42 -8.28 12.57 -13.14
CA ASN A 42 -7.98 13.86 -12.54
C ASN A 42 -8.74 14.92 -13.34
N SER A 43 -10.05 14.99 -13.07
CA SER A 43 -10.98 15.96 -13.66
C SER A 43 -10.58 17.35 -13.15
N GLY A 44 -10.24 18.27 -14.05
CA GLY A 44 -9.73 19.62 -13.80
C GLY A 44 -10.70 20.60 -13.13
N ALA A 45 -11.26 20.24 -11.98
CA ALA A 45 -11.75 21.22 -11.01
C ALA A 45 -10.55 21.76 -10.21
N PRO A 46 -10.54 23.04 -9.79
CA PRO A 46 -9.61 23.50 -8.78
C PRO A 46 -9.80 22.64 -7.54
N GLN A 47 -8.86 21.74 -7.29
CA GLN A 47 -8.86 20.94 -6.09
C GLN A 47 -8.55 21.89 -4.94
N THR A 48 -9.49 22.05 -4.01
CA THR A 48 -9.23 22.73 -2.73
C THR A 48 -7.94 22.14 -2.13
N PRO A 49 -7.06 22.98 -1.56
CA PRO A 49 -5.89 22.48 -0.84
C PRO A 49 -6.31 21.39 0.15
N ALA A 50 -5.55 20.30 0.22
CA ALA A 50 -5.79 19.27 1.22
C ALA A 50 -5.51 19.84 2.62
N ASP A 51 -6.26 19.38 3.62
CA ASP A 51 -6.04 19.77 5.02
C ASP A 51 -4.69 19.23 5.51
N PHE A 52 -4.28 18.07 5.00
CA PHE A 52 -3.01 17.42 5.31
C PHE A 52 -2.33 16.88 4.06
N THR A 53 -1.00 16.76 4.12
CA THR A 53 -0.20 16.01 3.14
C THR A 53 0.70 15.03 3.88
N LEU A 54 0.57 13.75 3.53
CA LEU A 54 1.46 12.68 3.97
C LEU A 54 2.34 12.23 2.80
N LYS A 55 3.65 12.26 2.98
CA LYS A 55 4.64 11.79 2.03
C LYS A 55 5.29 10.53 2.55
N ILE A 56 5.16 9.45 1.77
CA ILE A 56 5.81 8.17 2.01
C ILE A 56 7.19 8.21 1.37
N ALA A 57 8.23 8.05 2.16
CA ALA A 57 9.61 8.11 1.68
C ALA A 57 10.56 7.34 2.63
N PRO A 58 11.78 7.01 2.18
CA PRO A 58 12.85 6.61 3.08
C PRO A 58 13.10 7.66 4.16
N VAL A 59 13.24 7.19 5.40
CA VAL A 59 13.54 7.98 6.59
C VAL A 59 14.68 7.33 7.36
N LEU A 60 15.48 8.16 8.03
CA LEU A 60 16.55 7.70 8.91
C LEU A 60 16.10 7.90 10.35
N VAL A 61 15.99 6.82 11.11
CA VAL A 61 15.53 6.82 12.51
C VAL A 61 16.70 6.44 13.42
N GLU A 62 17.03 7.29 14.40
CA GLU A 62 17.99 6.93 15.44
C GLU A 62 17.29 6.16 16.56
N LEU A 63 17.62 4.88 16.72
CA LEU A 63 17.03 3.99 17.72
C LEU A 63 17.78 4.04 19.07
N ALA A 64 19.07 4.35 19.01
CA ALA A 64 19.95 4.55 20.15
C ALA A 64 21.15 5.41 19.70
N PRO A 65 21.95 5.98 20.62
CA PRO A 65 23.11 6.79 20.25
C PRO A 65 24.00 6.09 19.21
N TYR A 66 24.17 6.72 18.06
CA TYR A 66 24.96 6.20 16.93
C TYR A 66 24.43 4.87 16.34
N ARG A 67 23.13 4.64 16.46
CA ARG A 67 22.42 3.47 15.91
C ARG A 67 21.21 3.97 15.13
N SER A 68 21.42 4.23 13.84
CA SER A 68 20.37 4.65 12.92
C SER A 68 19.93 3.51 12.01
N LEU A 69 18.62 3.43 11.77
CA LEU A 69 17.99 2.51 10.84
C LEU A 69 17.39 3.32 9.68
N SER A 70 17.69 2.92 8.45
CA SER A 70 16.95 3.38 7.27
C SER A 70 15.69 2.53 7.12
N THR A 71 14.53 3.17 7.08
CA THR A 71 13.23 2.51 6.89
C THR A 71 12.32 3.38 6.02
N ILE A 72 11.12 2.93 5.67
CA ILE A 72 10.10 3.77 5.05
C ILE A 72 9.23 4.38 6.16
N GLY A 73 8.91 5.66 6.06
CA GLY A 73 8.09 6.38 7.02
C GLY A 73 7.29 7.50 6.37
N TYR A 74 6.77 8.41 7.20
CA TYR A 74 5.92 9.50 6.75
C TYR A 74 6.56 10.86 7.09
N ASN A 75 6.57 11.78 6.13
CA ASN A 75 7.05 13.17 6.30
C ASN A 75 8.45 13.28 6.93
N GLY A 76 9.36 12.34 6.62
CA GLY A 76 10.73 12.38 7.12
C GLY A 76 10.93 11.76 8.51
N SER A 77 9.90 11.18 9.12
CA SER A 77 9.99 10.56 10.44
C SER A 77 9.30 9.19 10.53
N SER A 78 9.63 8.46 11.60
CA SER A 78 8.85 7.34 12.12
C SER A 78 8.90 7.39 13.66
N PRO A 79 7.76 7.50 14.37
CA PRO A 79 6.40 7.64 13.84
C PRO A 79 6.22 8.85 12.91
N GLY A 80 5.22 8.78 12.04
CA GLY A 80 4.77 9.91 11.23
C GLY A 80 4.14 11.03 12.06
N PRO A 81 3.82 12.18 11.42
CA PRO A 81 3.22 13.32 12.10
C PRO A 81 1.86 12.98 12.72
N LEU A 82 1.56 13.57 13.88
CA LEU A 82 0.22 13.50 14.46
C LEU A 82 -0.78 14.20 13.53
N ILE A 83 -1.81 13.47 13.11
CA ILE A 83 -2.97 14.05 12.44
C ILE A 83 -4.06 14.27 13.49
N ARG A 84 -4.37 15.53 13.80
CA ARG A 84 -5.44 15.90 14.73
C ARG A 84 -6.61 16.52 13.99
N VAL A 85 -7.79 15.92 14.12
CA VAL A 85 -9.01 16.33 13.42
C VAL A 85 -10.19 16.37 14.37
N ARG A 86 -11.33 16.85 13.89
CA ARG A 86 -12.57 16.92 14.66
C ARG A 86 -13.59 15.94 14.12
N GLU A 87 -14.22 15.17 15.00
CA GLU A 87 -15.28 14.23 14.67
C GLU A 87 -16.37 14.91 13.84
N GLY A 88 -16.83 14.24 12.79
CA GLY A 88 -17.94 14.73 11.96
C GLY A 88 -17.60 15.88 11.00
N LYS A 89 -16.35 16.37 10.98
CA LYS A 89 -15.90 17.37 9.99
C LYS A 89 -15.18 16.69 8.82
N PRO A 90 -15.67 16.76 7.59
CA PRO A 90 -14.98 16.19 6.43
C PRO A 90 -13.56 16.73 6.31
N ILE A 91 -12.61 15.84 5.99
CA ILE A 91 -11.21 16.17 5.77
C ILE A 91 -10.75 15.67 4.41
N THR A 92 -9.72 16.31 3.88
CA THR A 92 -8.98 15.88 2.70
C THR A 92 -7.52 15.66 3.07
N ILE A 93 -6.98 14.48 2.74
CA ILE A 93 -5.57 14.14 2.94
C ILE A 93 -4.98 13.74 1.59
N ASP A 94 -3.96 14.47 1.14
CA ASP A 94 -3.14 14.07 0.01
C ASP A 94 -2.03 13.14 0.49
N VAL A 95 -1.98 11.93 -0.05
CA VAL A 95 -0.87 11.00 0.18
C VAL A 95 -0.01 10.93 -1.07
N VAL A 96 1.28 11.21 -0.92
CA VAL A 96 2.29 11.18 -1.98
C VAL A 96 3.23 10.01 -1.71
N ASN A 97 3.39 9.13 -2.68
CA ASN A 97 4.28 8.00 -2.60
C ASN A 97 5.57 8.31 -3.36
N ASP A 98 6.66 8.60 -2.65
CA ASP A 98 7.98 8.84 -3.26
C ASP A 98 8.84 7.56 -3.30
N THR A 99 8.26 6.39 -3.04
CA THR A 99 8.93 5.10 -3.17
C THR A 99 8.79 4.53 -4.59
N ASP A 100 9.57 3.48 -4.87
CA ASP A 100 9.59 2.79 -6.16
C ASP A 100 8.55 1.66 -6.26
N VAL A 101 7.72 1.45 -5.22
CA VAL A 101 6.70 0.39 -5.15
C VAL A 101 5.32 0.97 -4.80
N PRO A 102 4.23 0.27 -5.16
CA PRO A 102 2.91 0.68 -4.72
C PRO A 102 2.80 0.68 -3.20
N GLU A 103 2.22 1.73 -2.64
CA GLU A 103 2.00 1.92 -1.20
C GLU A 103 0.53 2.17 -0.89
N LEU A 104 0.16 2.06 0.37
CA LEU A 104 -1.21 2.25 0.85
C LEU A 104 -1.20 2.76 2.29
N VAL A 105 -2.14 3.62 2.65
CA VAL A 105 -2.32 4.09 4.03
C VAL A 105 -3.70 3.68 4.50
N HIS A 106 -3.75 2.93 5.60
CA HIS A 106 -4.97 2.55 6.30
C HIS A 106 -5.24 3.44 7.51
N TRP A 107 -6.50 3.85 7.66
CA TRP A 107 -6.97 4.73 8.74
C TRP A 107 -7.59 3.92 9.87
N HIS A 108 -6.73 3.35 10.71
CA HIS A 108 -7.13 2.35 11.69
C HIS A 108 -8.19 2.84 12.69
N GLY A 109 -9.32 2.13 12.75
CA GLY A 109 -10.43 2.40 13.66
C GLY A 109 -11.33 3.57 13.23
N GLN A 110 -11.30 3.93 11.94
CA GLN A 110 -12.30 4.80 11.31
C GLN A 110 -13.55 4.01 10.90
N LEU A 111 -14.71 4.67 10.93
CA LEU A 111 -15.94 4.19 10.31
C LEU A 111 -16.18 4.96 9.01
N ILE A 112 -15.45 4.57 7.95
CA ILE A 112 -15.41 5.26 6.65
C ILE A 112 -15.66 4.28 5.50
N PRO A 113 -16.03 4.75 4.29
CA PRO A 113 -16.22 3.88 3.14
C PRO A 113 -14.94 3.12 2.76
N SER A 114 -15.09 1.89 2.26
CA SER A 114 -13.95 1.02 1.95
C SER A 114 -13.09 1.55 0.80
N GLU A 115 -13.61 2.44 -0.05
CA GLU A 115 -12.85 3.05 -1.16
C GLU A 115 -11.79 4.05 -0.69
N VAL A 116 -11.86 4.47 0.58
CA VAL A 116 -10.95 5.43 1.22
C VAL A 116 -10.37 4.91 2.53
N ASP A 117 -10.62 3.65 2.88
CA ASP A 117 -10.17 3.06 4.15
C ASP A 117 -8.69 2.67 4.16
N GLY A 118 -8.12 2.36 2.99
CA GLY A 118 -6.75 1.87 2.87
C GLY A 118 -6.61 0.35 2.92
N ALA A 119 -7.63 -0.37 2.45
CA ALA A 119 -7.62 -1.83 2.31
C ALA A 119 -7.78 -2.20 0.83
N GLU A 120 -6.72 -2.73 0.20
CA GLU A 120 -6.71 -3.08 -1.23
C GLU A 120 -7.74 -4.17 -1.53
N GLU A 121 -7.84 -5.14 -0.64
CA GLU A 121 -8.76 -6.28 -0.73
C GLU A 121 -10.24 -5.86 -0.63
N GLU A 122 -10.54 -4.68 -0.07
CA GLU A 122 -11.88 -4.11 0.02
C GLU A 122 -12.15 -3.00 -1.02
N GLY A 123 -11.19 -2.77 -1.92
CA GLY A 123 -11.35 -1.89 -3.08
C GLY A 123 -10.73 -0.51 -2.95
N THR A 124 -9.97 -0.20 -1.90
CA THR A 124 -9.15 1.04 -1.90
C THR A 124 -8.07 0.93 -2.97
N PRO A 125 -7.94 1.91 -3.89
CA PRO A 125 -6.84 1.92 -4.87
C PRO A 125 -5.47 2.07 -4.21
N MET A 126 -4.50 1.28 -4.67
CA MET A 126 -3.09 1.45 -4.32
C MET A 126 -2.54 2.78 -4.84
N ILE A 127 -1.63 3.39 -4.08
CA ILE A 127 -0.94 4.62 -4.47
C ILE A 127 0.27 4.22 -5.33
N PRO A 128 0.31 4.59 -6.63
CA PRO A 128 1.38 4.14 -7.51
C PRO A 128 2.74 4.72 -7.09
N PRO A 129 3.86 4.08 -7.50
CA PRO A 129 5.21 4.62 -7.34
C PRO A 129 5.31 6.04 -7.90
N HIS A 130 5.97 6.95 -7.17
CA HIS A 130 6.06 8.38 -7.50
C HIS A 130 4.71 9.05 -7.77
N GLY A 131 3.66 8.48 -7.18
CA GLY A 131 2.27 8.84 -7.41
C GLY A 131 1.65 9.60 -6.25
N ARG A 132 0.37 9.90 -6.41
CA ARG A 132 -0.45 10.49 -5.35
C ARG A 132 -1.86 9.93 -5.37
N TYR A 133 -2.46 9.89 -4.19
CA TYR A 133 -3.88 9.60 -4.00
C TYR A 133 -4.47 10.55 -2.97
N ARG A 134 -5.72 10.98 -3.21
CA ARG A 134 -6.43 11.90 -2.33
C ARG A 134 -7.50 11.14 -1.58
N TYR A 135 -7.39 11.11 -0.26
CA TYR A 135 -8.40 10.59 0.65
C TYR A 135 -9.36 11.70 1.05
N GLN A 136 -10.66 11.42 0.97
CA GLN A 136 -11.71 12.31 1.42
C GLN A 136 -12.72 11.53 2.24
N PHE A 137 -12.84 11.84 3.53
CA PHE A 137 -13.76 11.18 4.42
C PHE A 137 -14.11 12.05 5.60
N THR A 138 -15.15 11.65 6.33
CA THR A 138 -15.54 12.26 7.61
C THR A 138 -15.01 11.39 8.74
N PRO A 139 -14.08 11.89 9.58
CA PRO A 139 -13.46 11.09 10.61
C PRO A 139 -14.44 10.80 11.76
N GLY A 140 -14.34 9.59 12.28
CA GLY A 140 -15.11 9.11 13.43
C GLY A 140 -14.93 7.61 13.67
N PRO A 141 -15.21 7.11 14.89
CA PRO A 141 -15.64 7.86 16.06
C PRO A 141 -14.49 8.58 16.76
N ALA A 142 -14.79 9.52 17.67
CA ALA A 142 -13.81 10.25 18.47
C ALA A 142 -12.85 9.34 19.27
N GLY A 143 -11.66 9.86 19.58
CA GLY A 143 -10.62 9.23 20.40
C GLY A 143 -9.30 9.02 19.69
N SER A 144 -8.40 8.29 20.36
CA SER A 144 -7.08 7.94 19.83
C SER A 144 -7.17 6.83 18.80
N ARG A 145 -6.63 7.09 17.62
CA ARG A 145 -6.53 6.21 16.46
C ARG A 145 -5.10 6.29 15.93
N TRP A 146 -4.85 5.59 14.84
CA TRP A 146 -3.55 5.61 14.18
C TRP A 146 -3.74 5.32 12.71
N TYR A 147 -2.71 5.57 11.93
CA TYR A 147 -2.67 5.22 10.52
C TYR A 147 -1.39 4.44 10.25
N HIS A 148 -1.44 3.49 9.33
CA HIS A 148 -0.29 2.66 9.01
C HIS A 148 -0.36 2.12 7.59
N THR A 149 0.76 1.60 7.10
CA THR A 149 0.74 0.89 5.81
C THR A 149 -0.09 -0.39 5.91
N HIS A 150 -0.94 -0.64 4.92
CA HIS A 150 -1.64 -1.92 4.75
C HIS A 150 -1.02 -2.76 3.62
N THR A 151 0.17 -2.37 3.17
CA THR A 151 0.92 -3.20 2.21
C THR A 151 1.43 -4.46 2.88
N MET A 152 1.42 -5.55 2.12
CA MET A 152 1.94 -6.83 2.59
C MET A 152 3.45 -6.89 2.38
N ALA A 153 4.18 -7.29 3.42
CA ALA A 153 5.63 -7.52 3.33
C ALA A 153 5.98 -8.70 2.41
N LEU A 154 5.13 -9.74 2.40
CA LEU A 154 5.39 -11.00 1.72
C LEU A 154 6.78 -11.54 2.13
N SER A 155 7.70 -11.70 1.17
CA SER A 155 9.07 -12.16 1.42
C SER A 155 10.06 -11.02 1.71
N ASP A 156 9.64 -9.77 1.66
CA ASP A 156 10.49 -8.58 1.82
C ASP A 156 10.14 -7.84 3.12
N LEU A 157 10.99 -8.00 4.14
CA LEU A 157 10.81 -7.36 5.44
C LEU A 157 11.16 -5.86 5.45
N HIS A 158 11.61 -5.30 4.33
CA HIS A 158 11.74 -3.86 4.15
C HIS A 158 10.43 -3.20 3.66
N ARG A 159 9.31 -3.94 3.69
CA ARG A 159 7.99 -3.51 3.23
C ARG A 159 6.90 -3.80 4.26
N GLY A 160 5.74 -3.19 4.05
CA GLY A 160 4.57 -3.41 4.90
C GLY A 160 4.81 -3.06 6.36
N THR A 161 4.14 -3.81 7.24
CA THR A 161 4.12 -3.57 8.69
C THR A 161 5.48 -3.74 9.40
N TYR A 162 6.52 -4.22 8.72
CA TYR A 162 7.89 -4.27 9.24
C TYR A 162 8.66 -2.94 9.07
N THR A 163 8.06 -1.96 8.39
CA THR A 163 8.64 -0.62 8.19
C THR A 163 8.19 0.38 9.27
N GLY A 164 8.78 1.57 9.24
CA GLY A 164 8.37 2.70 10.07
C GLY A 164 7.09 3.42 9.62
N GLN A 165 6.31 2.83 8.69
CA GLN A 165 5.10 3.42 8.14
C GLN A 165 3.91 3.31 9.10
N TYR A 166 3.96 4.06 10.19
CA TYR A 166 2.83 4.30 11.08
C TYR A 166 2.89 5.72 11.65
N GLY A 167 1.74 6.22 12.13
CA GLY A 167 1.64 7.48 12.86
C GLY A 167 0.32 7.58 13.62
N PHE A 168 0.17 8.58 14.48
CA PHE A 168 -1.02 8.71 15.31
C PHE A 168 -2.07 9.60 14.65
N PHE A 169 -3.33 9.23 14.85
CA PHE A 169 -4.48 9.94 14.33
C PHE A 169 -5.42 10.23 15.51
N TYR A 170 -5.66 11.49 15.84
CA TYR A 170 -6.48 11.87 16.99
C TYR A 170 -7.75 12.57 16.52
N ILE A 171 -8.90 12.08 17.00
CA ILE A 171 -10.20 12.64 16.67
C ILE A 171 -10.80 13.27 17.91
N ASP A 172 -10.85 14.59 17.92
CA ASP A 172 -11.50 15.37 18.95
C ASP A 172 -13.03 15.27 18.81
N SER A 173 -13.71 14.87 19.89
CA SER A 173 -15.19 14.84 19.96
C SER A 173 -15.81 16.24 19.84
N GLY A 174 -15.04 17.28 20.18
CA GLY A 174 -15.48 18.64 20.26
C GLY A 174 -16.44 18.96 21.40
N LYS A 175 -16.72 17.96 22.25
CA LYS A 175 -17.59 18.04 23.45
C LYS A 175 -16.79 17.98 24.74
N ASP A 176 -15.54 17.50 24.67
CA ASP A 176 -14.62 17.49 25.79
C ASP A 176 -14.06 18.90 26.00
N PRO A 177 -14.27 19.51 27.19
CA PRO A 177 -13.73 20.84 27.48
C PRO A 177 -12.20 20.85 27.65
N GLY A 178 -11.51 19.70 27.61
CA GLY A 178 -10.06 19.62 27.61
C GLY A 178 -9.42 20.15 28.89
N LYS A 179 -10.10 19.98 30.04
CA LYS A 179 -9.60 20.44 31.36
C LYS A 179 -8.53 19.49 31.92
N TYR A 180 -7.53 19.19 31.10
CA TYR A 180 -6.39 18.37 31.45
C TYR A 180 -5.17 19.28 31.55
N ASP A 181 -4.32 19.04 32.54
CA ASP A 181 -3.10 19.83 32.69
C ASP A 181 -2.12 19.58 31.53
N GLN A 182 -2.10 18.35 31.01
CA GLN A 182 -1.36 17.92 29.83
C GLN A 182 -2.10 16.80 29.10
N GLU A 183 -2.01 16.80 27.77
CA GLU A 183 -2.29 15.62 26.93
C GLU A 183 -0.95 14.91 26.68
N HIS A 184 -0.85 13.65 27.11
CA HIS A 184 0.34 12.81 26.92
C HIS A 184 0.19 11.91 25.69
#